data_AF-A0A834Y189-F1
#
_entry.id   AF-A0A834Y189-F1
#
_cell.length_a   1.000
_cell.length_b   1.000
_cell.length_c   1.000
_cell.angle_alpha   90.00
_cell.angle_beta   90.00
_cell.angle_gamma   90.00
#
_symmetry.space_group_name_H-M   'P 1'
#
loop_
_entity.id
_entity.type
_entity.pdbx_description
1 polymer ?
#
loop_
_entity_poly.entity_id
_entity_poly.type
_entity_poly.pdbx_seq_one_letter_code
_entity_poly.pdbx_strand_id
1 'polypeptide(L)'
;MDPNGITLYSGVPRFNKSDYYSPSIFRTNFKLKNKGVLDPIDIQTSQNYKRIWPHGDEDYVGSFYVDHQVLFFFQETGSVDENKKIQIIDEISAETHRGHSDIPGGAETYFRVARVCKKDKGTSKKPRTWSTYAKARLNCSSFETMNSIYKIHKNDKFFYGTFSISNYGDDFSKSFDSGICVFHIDDINRAFDGDFMKIYYKNNALSDPVNIPQARPKLCQENLKNYHSTSGDYSTMDTVIEPLMDGPIFELKNEQSYLTKIVADKISKSVCGNVVDLTVIYAGTSQGEVYKIIQWTEQGKIITKLQDKFQAIPEDEEIKAMEISSKHQSIYVASARRVKQINMKISEDLIKSLFNLKC
;
A
#
# COMPACT_ATOMS: atom_id res chain seq x y z
N MET A 1 16.14 3.37 -20.60
CA MET A 1 16.73 2.47 -19.60
C MET A 1 17.91 1.80 -20.26
N ASP A 2 19.02 1.61 -19.54
CA ASP A 2 20.17 0.86 -20.05
C ASP A 2 19.72 -0.59 -20.28
N PRO A 3 19.84 -1.15 -21.49
CA PRO A 3 19.45 -2.54 -21.76
C PRO A 3 20.24 -3.57 -20.91
N ASN A 4 21.35 -3.16 -20.30
CA ASN A 4 22.16 -3.98 -19.38
C ASN A 4 22.08 -3.50 -17.91
N GLY A 5 21.11 -2.66 -17.58
CA GLY A 5 20.92 -2.11 -16.25
C GLY A 5 19.79 -2.78 -15.48
N ILE A 6 20.00 -3.01 -14.18
CA ILE A 6 18.96 -3.45 -13.25
C ILE A 6 18.61 -2.28 -12.34
N THR A 7 17.32 -2.02 -12.11
CA THR A 7 16.88 -0.98 -11.18
C THR A 7 16.11 -1.62 -10.04
N LEU A 8 16.51 -1.31 -8.80
CA LEU A 8 15.80 -1.69 -7.59
C LEU A 8 15.11 -0.48 -6.98
N TYR A 9 13.84 -0.63 -6.64
CA TYR A 9 13.08 0.32 -5.83
C TYR A 9 12.79 -0.33 -4.49
N SER A 10 13.01 0.40 -3.39
CA SER A 10 12.79 -0.13 -2.05
C SER A 10 12.27 0.94 -1.10
N GLY A 11 11.22 0.60 -0.36
CA GLY A 11 10.85 1.26 0.88
C GLY A 11 11.45 0.46 2.02
N VAL A 12 12.30 1.04 2.86
CA VAL A 12 12.93 0.32 3.97
C VAL A 12 12.76 1.09 5.28
N PRO A 13 12.27 0.44 6.35
CA PRO A 13 12.27 1.02 7.68
C PRO A 13 13.68 1.08 8.24
N ARG A 14 13.91 2.00 9.20
CA ARG A 14 15.24 2.35 9.73
C ARG A 14 15.86 1.22 10.57
N PHE A 15 17.20 1.12 10.54
CA PHE A 15 17.96 0.28 11.49
C PHE A 15 17.94 0.86 12.91
N ASN A 16 18.04 2.18 13.04
CA ASN A 16 17.87 2.90 14.31
C ASN A 16 16.65 3.81 14.24
N LYS A 17 15.62 3.53 15.06
CA LYS A 17 14.38 4.31 15.10
C LYS A 17 14.58 5.76 15.56
N SER A 18 15.72 6.12 16.16
CA SER A 18 16.03 7.50 16.57
C SER A 18 16.69 8.38 15.52
N ASP A 19 17.07 7.85 14.35
CA ASP A 19 17.69 8.63 13.28
C ASP A 19 16.63 9.22 12.34
N TYR A 20 16.12 10.40 12.67
CA TYR A 20 15.09 11.15 11.91
C TYR A 20 15.57 11.72 10.57
N TYR A 21 16.79 11.39 10.15
CA TYR A 21 17.49 12.03 9.05
C TYR A 21 17.72 11.14 7.83
N SER A 22 17.25 9.89 7.87
CA SER A 22 17.47 8.93 6.81
C SER A 22 16.28 8.87 5.82
N PRO A 23 16.53 8.85 4.50
CA PRO A 23 15.47 8.65 3.52
C PRO A 23 14.91 7.23 3.63
N SER A 24 13.64 7.03 3.30
CA SER A 24 12.97 5.73 3.42
C SER A 24 12.52 5.13 2.08
N ILE A 25 12.45 5.91 1.00
CA ILE A 25 12.20 5.41 -0.37
C ILE A 25 13.41 5.64 -1.27
N PHE A 26 13.91 4.55 -1.86
CA PHE A 26 15.13 4.51 -2.65
C PHE A 26 14.89 3.96 -4.05
N ARG A 27 15.70 4.43 -5.00
CA ARG A 27 16.01 3.73 -6.23
C ARG A 27 17.50 3.59 -6.37
N THR A 28 17.96 2.37 -6.61
CA THR A 28 19.36 2.09 -6.96
C THR A 28 19.41 1.53 -8.38
N ASN A 29 20.17 2.17 -9.25
CA ASN A 29 20.46 1.64 -10.57
C ASN A 29 21.78 0.87 -10.53
N PHE A 30 21.80 -0.32 -11.09
CA PHE A 30 22.95 -1.21 -11.18
C PHE A 30 23.35 -1.43 -12.63
N LYS A 31 24.65 -1.53 -12.89
CA LYS A 31 25.19 -2.00 -14.16
C LYS A 31 25.55 -3.46 -14.03
N LEU A 32 25.11 -4.29 -14.97
CA LEU A 32 25.64 -5.64 -15.09
C LEU A 32 27.05 -5.59 -15.67
N LYS A 33 28.03 -6.06 -14.90
CA LYS A 33 29.39 -6.33 -15.39
C LYS A 33 29.52 -7.77 -15.87
N ASN A 34 30.58 -8.03 -16.63
CA ASN A 34 30.98 -9.40 -16.98
C ASN A 34 31.12 -10.24 -15.69
N LYS A 35 30.62 -11.47 -15.70
CA LYS A 35 30.53 -12.41 -14.56
C LYS A 35 29.38 -12.19 -13.56
N GLY A 36 28.33 -11.45 -13.93
CA GLY A 36 27.11 -11.37 -13.11
C GLY A 36 27.22 -10.45 -11.88
N VAL A 37 28.28 -9.65 -11.80
CA VAL A 37 28.46 -8.65 -10.73
C VAL A 37 27.63 -7.42 -11.06
N LEU A 38 26.87 -6.92 -10.08
CA LEU A 38 26.06 -5.71 -10.17
C LEU A 38 26.76 -4.57 -9.44
N ASP A 39 27.15 -3.53 -10.18
CA ASP A 39 27.76 -2.34 -9.60
C ASP A 39 26.73 -1.20 -9.53
N PRO A 40 26.53 -0.56 -8.36
CA PRO A 40 25.64 0.59 -8.27
C PRO A 40 26.21 1.78 -9.06
N ILE A 41 25.38 2.37 -9.91
CA ILE A 41 25.73 3.50 -10.78
C ILE A 41 25.22 4.81 -10.18
N ASP A 42 23.97 4.82 -9.72
CA ASP A 42 23.33 5.98 -9.13
C ASP A 42 22.29 5.57 -8.08
N ILE A 43 21.96 6.53 -7.21
CA ILE A 43 20.95 6.38 -6.16
C ILE A 43 20.05 7.62 -6.17
N GLN A 44 18.74 7.38 -6.13
CA GLN A 44 17.70 8.38 -5.90
C GLN A 44 17.04 8.13 -4.55
N THR A 45 16.79 9.18 -3.76
CA THR A 45 16.23 9.05 -2.41
C THR A 45 15.10 10.03 -2.15
N SER A 46 14.26 9.77 -1.13
CA SER A 46 13.41 10.80 -0.53
C SER A 46 14.25 11.93 0.08
N GLN A 47 13.62 13.08 0.31
CA GLN A 47 14.29 14.20 0.96
C GLN A 47 14.33 14.00 2.48
N ASN A 48 15.51 14.23 3.06
CA ASN A 48 15.69 14.21 4.51
C ASN A 48 15.07 15.49 5.14
N TYR A 49 14.75 15.44 6.45
CA TYR A 49 14.37 16.60 7.29
C TYR A 49 12.99 17.28 7.07
N LYS A 50 12.01 16.69 6.36
CA LYS A 50 10.71 17.36 6.11
C LYS A 50 9.50 16.42 6.14
N ARG A 51 8.75 16.31 7.25
CA ARG A 51 7.56 15.42 7.53
C ARG A 51 6.57 15.13 6.39
N ILE A 52 6.60 15.96 5.37
CA ILE A 52 5.91 15.87 4.09
C ILE A 52 6.42 14.69 3.24
N TRP A 53 7.66 14.29 3.47
CA TRP A 53 8.34 13.11 2.94
C TRP A 53 8.23 11.96 3.94
N PRO A 54 8.57 10.73 3.53
CA PRO A 54 8.64 9.62 4.46
C PRO A 54 9.99 9.71 5.22
N HIS A 55 9.95 9.59 6.55
CA HIS A 55 11.03 9.81 7.52
C HIS A 55 11.42 8.57 8.32
N GLY A 56 10.95 7.39 7.91
CA GLY A 56 11.37 6.11 8.45
C GLY A 56 10.60 5.63 9.67
N ASP A 57 9.48 6.27 10.01
CA ASP A 57 8.43 5.69 10.88
C ASP A 57 7.38 4.94 10.05
N GLU A 58 7.54 4.91 8.72
CA GLU A 58 6.63 4.20 7.83
C GLU A 58 6.81 2.69 7.95
N ASP A 59 5.69 1.98 8.05
CA ASP A 59 5.66 0.53 7.92
C ASP A 59 5.23 0.16 6.49
N TYR A 60 6.20 -0.27 5.68
CA TYR A 60 6.01 -0.58 4.26
C TYR A 60 5.46 -1.98 4.07
N VAL A 61 4.37 -2.08 3.30
CA VAL A 61 3.67 -3.35 3.06
C VAL A 61 3.82 -3.87 1.63
N GLY A 62 4.22 -3.02 0.68
CA GLY A 62 4.44 -3.46 -0.70
C GLY A 62 4.83 -2.34 -1.66
N SER A 63 5.40 -2.73 -2.80
CA SER A 63 5.70 -1.82 -3.92
C SER A 63 5.40 -2.46 -5.27
N PHE A 64 4.90 -1.67 -6.22
CA PHE A 64 4.44 -2.18 -7.51
C PHE A 64 4.87 -1.29 -8.66
N TYR A 65 5.39 -1.92 -9.72
CA TYR A 65 5.65 -1.27 -11.00
C TYR A 65 4.34 -1.15 -11.77
N VAL A 66 3.90 0.08 -12.05
CA VAL A 66 2.66 0.34 -12.79
C VAL A 66 2.95 1.34 -13.89
N ASP A 67 2.80 0.93 -15.15
CA ASP A 67 3.05 1.78 -16.33
C ASP A 67 4.38 2.55 -16.25
N HIS A 68 4.32 3.88 -16.09
CA HIS A 68 5.46 4.80 -16.02
C HIS A 68 5.87 5.18 -14.58
N GLN A 69 5.22 4.60 -13.57
CA GLN A 69 5.37 4.93 -12.14
C GLN A 69 5.69 3.69 -11.29
N VAL A 70 6.19 3.93 -10.08
CA VAL A 70 6.30 2.93 -9.02
C VAL A 70 5.46 3.41 -7.85
N LEU A 71 4.60 2.52 -7.35
CA LEU A 71 3.75 2.76 -6.20
C LEU A 71 4.35 2.10 -4.97
N PHE A 72 4.26 2.75 -3.82
CA PHE A 72 4.67 2.24 -2.51
C PHE A 72 3.49 2.36 -1.56
N PHE A 73 3.14 1.27 -0.90
CA PHE A 73 2.08 1.21 0.09
C PHE A 73 2.70 1.09 1.48
N PHE A 74 2.26 1.94 2.39
CA PHE A 74 2.75 1.98 3.76
C PHE A 74 1.73 2.65 4.67
N GLN A 75 1.97 2.56 5.97
CA GLN A 75 1.25 3.32 6.99
C GLN A 75 2.21 4.24 7.72
N GLU A 76 1.71 5.40 8.16
CA GLU A 76 2.48 6.39 8.92
C GLU A 76 1.63 6.96 10.05
N THR A 77 2.27 7.37 11.15
CA THR A 77 1.57 8.09 12.23
C THR A 77 1.44 9.56 11.86
N GLY A 78 0.21 10.06 11.90
CA GLY A 78 -0.13 11.46 11.67
C GLY A 78 0.25 12.38 12.83
N SER A 79 0.53 13.64 12.50
CA SER A 79 0.38 14.78 13.43
C SER A 79 -0.52 15.85 12.79
N VAL A 80 -1.43 15.41 11.92
CA VAL A 80 -2.20 16.25 11.00
C VAL A 80 -3.64 16.32 11.50
N ASP A 81 -4.15 17.53 11.72
CA ASP A 81 -5.59 17.75 11.88
C ASP A 81 -6.22 17.74 10.47
N GLU A 82 -6.45 16.55 9.92
CA GLU A 82 -6.96 16.37 8.55
C GLU A 82 -8.40 16.91 8.39
N ASN A 83 -9.15 17.10 9.49
CA ASN A 83 -10.46 17.75 9.46
C ASN A 83 -10.40 19.20 8.95
N LYS A 84 -9.23 19.85 9.06
CA LYS A 84 -9.02 21.21 8.55
C LYS A 84 -8.44 21.25 7.14
N LYS A 85 -8.09 20.10 6.54
CA LYS A 85 -7.28 20.01 5.30
C LYS A 85 -5.96 20.78 5.41
N ILE A 86 -5.38 20.79 6.61
CA ILE A 86 -4.16 21.53 6.94
C ILE A 86 -3.07 20.52 7.27
N GLN A 87 -2.03 20.48 6.45
CA GLN A 87 -0.79 19.83 6.86
C GLN A 87 0.00 20.80 7.75
N ILE A 88 0.05 20.51 9.06
CA ILE A 88 0.90 21.24 10.01
C ILE A 88 2.33 20.72 9.84
N ILE A 89 3.22 21.61 9.42
CA ILE A 89 4.66 21.35 9.48
C ILE A 89 5.17 21.96 10.77
N ASP A 90 5.44 21.11 11.76
CA ASP A 90 6.31 21.51 12.85
C ASP A 90 7.76 21.42 12.32
N GLU A 91 8.45 22.55 12.19
CA GLU A 91 9.92 22.59 12.10
C GLU A 91 10.47 22.16 13.47
N ILE A 92 10.36 20.88 13.82
CA ILE A 92 10.86 20.38 15.10
C ILE A 92 12.38 20.28 15.01
N SER A 93 13.07 21.13 15.76
CA SER A 93 14.47 20.94 16.11
C SER A 93 14.63 19.60 16.82
N ALA A 94 15.74 18.92 16.55
CA ALA A 94 16.12 17.58 17.02
C ALA A 94 15.97 17.29 18.53
N GLU A 95 15.67 18.29 19.36
CA GLU A 95 15.80 18.25 20.82
C GLU A 95 14.49 17.97 21.56
N THR A 96 13.32 18.03 20.90
CA THR A 96 12.01 17.94 21.60
C THR A 96 11.30 16.59 21.46
N HIS A 97 12.02 15.50 21.19
CA HIS A 97 11.42 14.16 21.02
C HIS A 97 11.11 13.41 22.34
N ARG A 98 11.15 14.06 23.50
CA ARG A 98 10.75 13.45 24.79
C ARG A 98 9.33 13.78 25.26
N GLY A 99 8.54 14.53 24.49
CA GLY A 99 7.16 14.86 24.82
C GLY A 99 6.26 14.79 23.58
N HIS A 100 5.70 13.62 23.29
CA HIS A 100 4.56 13.48 22.38
C HIS A 100 3.30 13.17 23.19
N SER A 101 3.02 14.03 24.18
CA SER A 101 1.76 14.05 24.96
C SER A 101 0.89 15.27 24.67
N ASP A 102 1.37 16.27 23.93
CA ASP A 102 0.77 17.62 23.95
C ASP A 102 0.14 18.05 22.61
N ILE A 103 -0.23 17.11 21.74
CA ILE A 103 -1.20 17.38 20.67
C ILE A 103 -2.59 17.04 21.23
N PRO A 104 -3.52 18.01 21.36
CA PRO A 104 -4.90 17.71 21.76
C PRO A 104 -5.58 16.95 20.61
N GLY A 105 -5.74 15.64 20.78
CA GLY A 105 -6.22 14.71 19.76
C GLY A 105 -5.15 13.64 19.49
N GLY A 106 -5.44 12.39 19.86
CA GLY A 106 -4.48 11.28 19.85
C GLY A 106 -3.79 11.03 18.51
N ALA A 107 -2.71 10.26 18.55
CA ALA A 107 -1.98 9.85 17.35
C ALA A 107 -2.87 8.98 16.44
N GLU A 108 -3.22 9.48 15.24
CA GLU A 108 -3.99 8.73 14.22
C GLU A 108 -3.01 8.05 13.24
N THR A 109 -3.32 6.81 12.82
CA THR A 109 -2.56 6.12 11.77
C THR A 109 -3.19 6.36 10.41
N TYR A 110 -2.37 6.72 9.41
CA TYR A 110 -2.83 6.92 8.04
C TYR A 110 -2.25 5.86 7.10
N PHE A 111 -3.13 5.20 6.34
CA PHE A 111 -2.72 4.35 5.21
C PHE A 111 -2.41 5.23 4.00
N ARG A 112 -1.26 5.00 3.37
CA ARG A 112 -0.76 5.81 2.27
C ARG A 112 -0.39 4.94 1.07
N VAL A 113 -0.64 5.50 -0.11
CA VAL A 113 0.04 5.12 -1.34
C VAL A 113 0.90 6.30 -1.79
N ALA A 114 2.19 6.07 -2.01
CA ALA A 114 3.08 7.02 -2.65
C ALA A 114 3.43 6.60 -4.06
N ARG A 115 3.71 7.60 -4.90
CA ARG A 115 4.11 7.45 -6.30
C ARG A 115 5.46 8.10 -6.52
N VAL A 116 6.31 7.46 -7.32
CA VAL A 116 7.46 8.10 -7.99
C VAL A 116 7.48 7.74 -9.48
N CYS A 117 7.96 8.63 -10.33
CA CYS A 117 8.11 8.37 -11.75
C CYS A 117 9.40 7.58 -12.04
N LYS A 118 9.31 6.53 -12.87
CA LYS A 118 10.47 5.67 -13.19
C LYS A 118 11.64 6.44 -13.81
N LYS A 119 11.32 7.49 -14.58
CA LYS A 119 12.29 8.34 -15.29
C LYS A 119 12.75 9.57 -14.49
N ASP A 120 12.34 9.72 -13.23
CA ASP A 120 12.75 10.82 -12.37
C ASP A 120 14.28 10.82 -12.18
N LYS A 121 14.92 11.98 -12.35
CA LYS A 121 16.37 12.19 -12.19
C LYS A 121 16.67 13.32 -11.21
N GLY A 122 15.69 13.67 -10.39
CA GLY A 122 15.70 14.86 -9.57
C GLY A 122 15.71 16.14 -10.40
N THR A 123 16.06 17.23 -9.74
CA THR A 123 16.20 18.55 -10.36
C THR A 123 17.68 18.92 -10.53
N SER A 124 17.97 19.98 -11.29
CA SER A 124 19.35 20.49 -11.41
C SER A 124 19.98 20.83 -10.06
N LYS A 125 19.18 21.32 -9.10
CA LYS A 125 19.62 21.65 -7.73
C LYS A 125 19.71 20.43 -6.82
N LYS A 126 18.83 19.44 -6.99
CA LYS A 126 18.76 18.21 -6.17
C LYS A 126 18.69 16.96 -7.07
N PRO A 127 19.79 16.58 -7.73
CA PRO A 127 19.78 15.49 -8.71
C PRO A 127 19.57 14.11 -8.07
N ARG A 128 19.87 13.95 -6.77
CA ARG A 128 19.72 12.68 -6.04
C ARG A 128 18.40 12.57 -5.25
N THR A 129 17.55 13.60 -5.26
CA THR A 129 16.28 13.61 -4.53
C THR A 129 15.11 13.49 -5.49
N TRP A 130 14.09 12.69 -5.17
CA TRP A 130 12.88 12.61 -6.00
C TRP A 130 12.30 14.01 -6.29
N SER A 131 11.90 14.26 -7.54
CA SER A 131 11.17 15.46 -7.96
C SER A 131 9.68 15.19 -8.18
N THR A 132 9.31 13.91 -8.30
CA THR A 132 7.97 13.41 -8.65
C THR A 132 7.25 12.68 -7.53
N TYR A 133 7.86 12.60 -6.34
CA TYR A 133 7.24 11.96 -5.19
C TYR A 133 5.94 12.66 -4.80
N ALA A 134 4.86 11.92 -4.68
CA ALA A 134 3.61 12.35 -4.07
C ALA A 134 3.01 11.19 -3.26
N LYS A 135 2.19 11.46 -2.25
CA LYS A 135 1.45 10.48 -1.47
C LYS A 135 -0.01 10.86 -1.31
N ALA A 136 -0.90 9.88 -1.28
CA ALA A 136 -2.34 10.06 -1.08
C ALA A 136 -2.82 9.13 0.05
N ARG A 137 -3.91 9.52 0.74
CA ARG A 137 -4.56 8.71 1.78
C ARG A 137 -5.35 7.58 1.13
N LEU A 138 -5.25 6.37 1.67
CA LEU A 138 -6.17 5.27 1.42
C LEU A 138 -7.16 5.19 2.59
N ASN A 139 -8.45 5.05 2.29
CA ASN A 139 -9.46 4.76 3.30
C ASN A 139 -9.77 3.26 3.34
N CYS A 140 -9.97 2.71 4.54
CA CYS A 140 -10.48 1.36 4.71
C CYS A 140 -11.09 1.24 6.11
N SER A 141 -12.31 1.76 6.29
CA SER A 141 -13.03 1.69 7.56
C SER A 141 -12.23 2.31 8.72
N SER A 142 -12.49 1.88 9.95
CA SER A 142 -11.81 2.31 11.18
C SER A 142 -10.63 1.42 11.57
N PHE A 143 -9.98 0.75 10.59
CA PHE A 143 -8.80 -0.07 10.89
C PHE A 143 -7.58 0.79 11.21
N GLU A 144 -6.65 0.24 11.98
CA GLU A 144 -5.45 0.95 12.44
C GLU A 144 -4.16 0.44 11.78
N THR A 145 -4.18 -0.79 11.26
CA THR A 145 -3.01 -1.43 10.63
C THR A 145 -3.36 -1.96 9.25
N MET A 146 -2.49 -1.70 8.26
CA MET A 146 -2.46 -2.35 6.97
C MET A 146 -1.41 -3.46 7.02
N ASN A 147 -1.82 -4.72 6.92
CA ASN A 147 -0.93 -5.88 7.14
C ASN A 147 -0.25 -6.35 5.85
N SER A 148 -0.91 -6.15 4.70
CA SER A 148 -0.44 -6.61 3.39
C SER A 148 -1.20 -5.90 2.28
N ILE A 149 -0.56 -5.79 1.13
CA ILE A 149 -1.17 -5.36 -0.13
C ILE A 149 -0.74 -6.31 -1.24
N TYR A 150 -1.65 -6.63 -2.16
CA TYR A 150 -1.38 -7.53 -3.26
C TYR A 150 -2.01 -7.00 -4.54
N LYS A 151 -1.31 -7.18 -5.65
CA LYS A 151 -1.81 -6.84 -6.99
C LYS A 151 -1.69 -8.09 -7.85
N ILE A 152 -2.79 -8.48 -8.49
CA ILE A 152 -2.78 -9.61 -9.43
C ILE A 152 -1.80 -9.29 -10.57
N HIS A 153 -0.98 -10.26 -10.93
CA HIS A 153 -0.07 -10.14 -12.08
C HIS A 153 -0.85 -9.94 -13.39
N LYS A 154 -0.19 -9.39 -14.43
CA LYS A 154 -0.74 -9.14 -15.79
C LYS A 154 -1.90 -8.13 -15.86
N ASN A 155 -1.57 -6.86 -16.13
CA ASN A 155 -2.52 -5.76 -16.46
C ASN A 155 -3.70 -5.55 -15.50
N ASP A 156 -3.72 -6.22 -14.35
CA ASP A 156 -4.78 -6.04 -13.38
C ASP A 156 -4.79 -4.60 -12.84
N LYS A 157 -5.97 -4.10 -12.53
CA LYS A 157 -6.18 -2.71 -12.11
C LYS A 157 -6.47 -2.58 -10.62
N PHE A 158 -6.50 -3.68 -9.89
CA PHE A 158 -6.94 -3.71 -8.50
C PHE A 158 -5.80 -4.05 -7.54
N PHE A 159 -5.84 -3.41 -6.38
CA PHE A 159 -4.96 -3.69 -5.25
C PHE A 159 -5.81 -4.19 -4.09
N TYR A 160 -5.48 -5.37 -3.58
CA TYR A 160 -6.17 -6.06 -2.50
C TYR A 160 -5.35 -5.92 -1.23
N GLY A 161 -5.89 -5.25 -0.22
CA GLY A 161 -5.20 -5.00 1.05
C GLY A 161 -5.91 -5.65 2.23
N THR A 162 -5.15 -6.22 3.16
CA THR A 162 -5.66 -6.71 4.45
C THR A 162 -5.38 -5.68 5.53
N PHE A 163 -6.40 -5.37 6.33
CA PHE A 163 -6.36 -4.37 7.38
C PHE A 163 -6.87 -4.94 8.70
N SER A 164 -6.43 -4.40 9.82
CA SER A 164 -6.88 -4.83 11.15
C SER A 164 -6.85 -3.73 12.20
N ILE A 165 -7.61 -3.94 13.26
CA ILE A 165 -7.58 -3.19 14.52
C ILE A 165 -7.62 -4.20 15.67
N SER A 166 -6.89 -3.91 16.75
CA SER A 166 -6.99 -4.70 17.98
C SER A 166 -7.94 -4.04 18.96
N ASN A 167 -8.85 -4.83 19.50
CA ASN A 167 -9.82 -4.43 20.50
C ASN A 167 -9.48 -5.09 21.84
N TYR A 168 -9.91 -4.45 22.93
CA TYR A 168 -9.84 -5.01 24.27
C TYR A 168 -11.24 -5.08 24.85
N GLY A 169 -11.67 -6.28 25.25
CA GLY A 169 -12.91 -6.47 25.98
C GLY A 169 -12.81 -5.95 27.41
N ASP A 170 -13.96 -5.81 28.07
CA ASP A 170 -14.05 -5.38 29.48
C ASP A 170 -13.29 -6.32 30.45
N ASP A 171 -13.09 -7.58 30.03
CA ASP A 171 -12.32 -8.60 30.74
C ASP A 171 -10.81 -8.59 30.40
N PHE A 172 -10.34 -7.55 29.71
CA PHE A 172 -8.98 -7.44 29.15
C PHE A 172 -8.63 -8.52 28.12
N SER A 173 -9.61 -9.27 27.61
CA SER A 173 -9.38 -10.18 26.48
C SER A 173 -9.06 -9.36 25.24
N LYS A 174 -8.06 -9.82 24.48
CA LYS A 174 -7.67 -9.20 23.21
C LYS A 174 -8.41 -9.87 22.07
N SER A 175 -9.14 -9.09 21.28
CA SER A 175 -9.73 -9.54 20.02
C SER A 175 -9.29 -8.62 18.88
N PHE A 176 -9.61 -9.02 17.66
CA PHE A 176 -9.27 -8.27 16.47
C PHE A 176 -10.48 -8.18 15.54
N ASP A 177 -10.63 -7.02 14.94
CA ASP A 177 -11.40 -6.89 13.70
C ASP A 177 -10.42 -6.77 12.55
N SER A 178 -10.71 -7.45 11.44
CA SER A 178 -9.87 -7.35 10.24
C SER A 178 -10.69 -7.49 8.98
N GLY A 179 -10.21 -6.92 7.88
CA GLY A 179 -10.96 -6.91 6.62
C GLY A 179 -10.09 -6.75 5.40
N ILE A 180 -10.72 -6.93 4.24
CA ILE A 180 -10.08 -6.81 2.92
C ILE A 180 -10.68 -5.61 2.19
N CYS A 181 -9.89 -4.58 1.91
CA CYS A 181 -10.28 -3.48 1.02
C CYS A 181 -9.62 -3.64 -0.35
N VAL A 182 -10.32 -3.18 -1.39
CA VAL A 182 -9.83 -3.23 -2.77
C VAL A 182 -9.78 -1.81 -3.33
N PHE A 183 -8.68 -1.43 -3.96
CA PHE A 183 -8.49 -0.11 -4.55
C PHE A 183 -8.25 -0.22 -6.06
N HIS A 184 -8.85 0.67 -6.84
CA HIS A 184 -8.66 0.70 -8.29
C HIS A 184 -7.57 1.71 -8.68
N ILE A 185 -6.72 1.34 -9.64
CA ILE A 185 -5.63 2.19 -10.11
C ILE A 185 -6.10 3.53 -10.67
N ASP A 186 -7.29 3.57 -11.29
CA ASP A 186 -7.80 4.82 -11.85
C ASP A 186 -8.18 5.82 -10.74
N ASP A 187 -8.60 5.35 -9.57
CA ASP A 187 -8.88 6.22 -8.41
C ASP A 187 -7.59 6.73 -7.77
N ILE A 188 -6.56 5.87 -7.70
CA ILE A 188 -5.20 6.25 -7.28
C ILE A 188 -4.64 7.34 -8.22
N ASN A 189 -4.75 7.14 -9.53
CA ASN A 189 -4.30 8.12 -10.52
C ASN A 189 -5.08 9.44 -10.40
N ARG A 190 -6.41 9.37 -10.24
CA ARG A 190 -7.25 10.56 -10.05
C ARG A 190 -6.84 11.35 -8.81
N ALA A 191 -6.50 10.67 -7.71
CA ALA A 191 -5.99 11.35 -6.52
C ALA A 191 -4.66 12.09 -6.79
N PHE A 192 -3.75 11.50 -7.57
CA PHE A 192 -2.49 12.15 -7.95
C PHE A 192 -2.63 13.24 -9.02
N ASP A 193 -3.70 13.23 -9.80
CA ASP A 193 -4.08 14.31 -10.72
C ASP A 193 -4.86 15.44 -10.01
N GLY A 194 -5.34 15.17 -8.79
CA GLY A 194 -6.02 16.11 -7.91
C GLY A 194 -5.08 17.18 -7.31
N ASP A 195 -5.59 17.89 -6.32
CA ASP A 195 -4.86 18.97 -5.66
C ASP A 195 -4.06 18.48 -4.46
N PHE A 196 -2.98 19.20 -4.14
CA PHE A 196 -2.20 18.94 -2.95
C PHE A 196 -2.86 19.60 -1.73
N MET A 197 -2.68 18.99 -0.56
CA MET A 197 -3.11 19.58 0.71
C MET A 197 -2.43 20.93 0.93
N LYS A 198 -3.15 21.88 1.52
CA LYS A 198 -2.58 23.17 1.93
C LYS A 198 -1.72 22.99 3.18
N ILE A 199 -0.60 23.71 3.23
CA ILE A 199 0.37 23.64 4.32
C ILE A 199 0.27 24.92 5.13
N TYR A 200 0.28 24.79 6.45
CA TYR A 200 0.37 25.91 7.37
C TYR A 200 1.57 25.71 8.30
N TYR A 201 2.41 26.74 8.44
CA TYR A 201 3.55 26.74 9.34
C TYR A 201 3.12 27.26 10.71
N LYS A 202 3.32 26.46 11.76
CA LYS A 202 2.83 26.74 13.12
C LYS A 202 3.41 28.02 13.75
N ASN A 203 4.56 28.51 13.27
CA ASN A 203 5.21 29.73 13.76
C ASN A 203 4.67 31.03 13.15
N ASN A 204 3.79 30.97 12.13
CA ASN A 204 3.23 32.15 11.47
C ASN A 204 1.70 32.22 11.63
N ALA A 205 1.23 32.25 12.87
CA ALA A 205 -0.21 32.35 13.21
C ALA A 205 -0.91 33.64 12.72
N LEU A 206 -0.23 34.51 11.94
CA LEU A 206 -0.73 35.80 11.45
C LEU A 206 -0.44 36.08 9.96
N SER A 207 -0.09 35.07 9.16
CA SER A 207 0.09 35.26 7.70
C SER A 207 -1.05 34.63 6.93
N ASP A 208 -1.59 35.36 5.95
CA ASP A 208 -2.50 34.85 4.93
C ASP A 208 -1.99 33.53 4.32
N PRO A 209 -2.88 32.63 3.84
CA PRO A 209 -2.48 31.42 3.14
C PRO A 209 -1.51 31.80 2.02
N VAL A 210 -0.24 31.43 2.19
CA VAL A 210 0.84 31.78 1.25
C VAL A 210 0.45 31.30 -0.13
N ASN A 211 0.45 32.23 -1.08
CA ASN A 211 0.11 32.01 -2.48
C ASN A 211 0.93 30.84 -3.04
N ILE A 212 0.25 29.91 -3.70
CA ILE A 212 0.68 28.53 -3.99
C ILE A 212 1.95 28.54 -4.88
N PRO A 213 3.14 28.22 -4.37
CA PRO A 213 4.27 27.94 -5.24
C PRO A 213 4.06 26.57 -5.92
N GLN A 214 4.38 26.47 -7.21
CA GLN A 214 4.01 25.37 -8.12
C GLN A 214 4.10 23.97 -7.47
N ALA A 215 2.98 23.26 -7.47
CA ALA A 215 2.88 21.91 -6.97
C ALA A 215 3.73 20.92 -7.81
N ARG A 216 4.15 19.80 -7.20
CA ARG A 216 4.96 18.78 -7.90
C ARG A 216 4.28 18.28 -9.16
N PRO A 217 5.04 17.85 -10.18
CA PRO A 217 4.46 17.41 -11.44
C PRO A 217 3.40 16.32 -11.22
N LYS A 218 2.17 16.60 -11.66
CA LYS A 218 1.05 15.67 -11.58
C LYS A 218 1.24 14.46 -12.51
N LEU A 219 2.02 14.62 -13.58
CA LEU A 219 2.28 13.59 -14.58
C LEU A 219 3.78 13.25 -14.67
N CYS A 220 4.06 11.99 -14.96
CA CYS A 220 5.42 11.53 -15.26
C CYS A 220 5.85 11.93 -16.67
N GLN A 221 6.31 13.18 -16.81
CA GLN A 221 6.86 13.69 -18.07
C GLN A 221 8.30 13.22 -18.28
N GLU A 222 8.72 13.07 -19.54
CA GLU A 222 10.03 12.50 -19.87
C GLU A 222 11.23 13.39 -19.54
N ASN A 223 11.03 14.71 -19.38
CA ASN A 223 12.10 15.69 -19.23
C ASN A 223 11.79 16.75 -18.17
N LEU A 224 12.00 16.42 -16.89
CA LEU A 224 11.90 17.37 -15.77
C LEU A 224 13.16 18.23 -15.58
N LYS A 225 14.12 18.20 -16.51
CA LYS A 225 15.39 18.95 -16.40
C LYS A 225 15.19 20.47 -16.31
N ASN A 226 14.11 20.98 -16.90
CA ASN A 226 13.75 22.41 -16.89
C ASN A 226 12.66 22.74 -15.85
N TYR A 227 12.22 21.76 -15.05
CA TYR A 227 11.25 22.01 -14.00
C TYR A 227 11.97 22.70 -12.82
N HIS A 228 11.76 24.01 -12.71
CA HIS A 228 12.21 24.81 -11.58
C HIS A 228 11.28 24.58 -10.39
N SER A 229 11.48 23.46 -9.68
CA SER A 229 10.87 23.26 -8.36
C SER A 229 11.33 24.37 -7.42
N THR A 230 10.47 25.35 -7.16
CA THR A 230 10.71 26.39 -6.15
C THR A 230 10.21 26.00 -4.76
N SER A 231 9.51 24.88 -4.59
CA SER A 231 8.91 24.52 -3.30
C SER A 231 8.96 23.01 -3.06
N GLY A 232 9.92 22.58 -2.24
CA GLY A 232 10.05 21.21 -1.73
C GLY A 232 9.00 20.84 -0.68
N ASP A 233 7.83 21.50 -0.70
CA ASP A 233 6.93 21.54 0.44
C ASP A 233 5.64 20.75 0.24
N TYR A 234 5.13 20.59 -0.98
CA TYR A 234 3.86 19.86 -1.18
C TYR A 234 4.11 18.45 -1.74
N SER A 235 3.77 17.41 -0.97
CA SER A 235 3.75 16.02 -1.45
C SER A 235 2.50 15.24 -1.11
N THR A 236 1.64 15.73 -0.21
CA THR A 236 0.41 15.03 0.18
C THR A 236 -0.76 15.51 -0.66
N MET A 237 -1.52 14.60 -1.26
CA MET A 237 -2.75 14.90 -2.00
C MET A 237 -3.90 15.15 -1.03
N ASP A 238 -4.80 16.09 -1.38
CA ASP A 238 -6.04 16.37 -0.62
C ASP A 238 -7.10 15.29 -0.82
N THR A 239 -7.07 14.61 -1.97
CA THR A 239 -8.02 13.55 -2.29
C THR A 239 -7.71 12.27 -1.52
N VAL A 240 -8.72 11.76 -0.81
CA VAL A 240 -8.71 10.43 -0.19
C VAL A 240 -9.17 9.39 -1.21
N ILE A 241 -8.46 8.27 -1.28
CA ILE A 241 -8.77 7.15 -2.15
C ILE A 241 -9.67 6.18 -1.39
N GLU A 242 -10.92 6.11 -1.81
CA GLU A 242 -11.93 5.22 -1.24
C GLU A 242 -11.78 3.78 -1.76
N PRO A 243 -12.20 2.78 -0.97
CA PRO A 243 -12.26 1.41 -1.44
C PRO A 243 -13.35 1.22 -2.50
N LEU A 244 -13.24 0.11 -3.24
CA LEU A 244 -14.12 -0.26 -4.36
C LEU A 244 -15.59 -0.48 -3.93
N MET A 245 -15.80 -0.83 -2.67
CA MET A 245 -17.11 -0.95 -2.03
C MET A 245 -17.16 0.01 -0.84
N ASP A 246 -18.36 0.32 -0.33
CA ASP A 246 -18.53 1.10 0.89
C ASP A 246 -18.09 0.27 2.11
N GLY A 247 -16.78 0.23 2.34
CA GLY A 247 -16.11 -0.62 3.31
C GLY A 247 -15.42 -1.86 2.71
N PRO A 248 -14.96 -2.79 3.57
CA PRO A 248 -14.24 -3.97 3.15
C PRO A 248 -15.13 -4.97 2.40
N ILE A 249 -14.56 -5.65 1.41
CA ILE A 249 -15.24 -6.69 0.63
C ILE A 249 -15.41 -8.00 1.43
N PHE A 250 -14.70 -8.12 2.55
CA PHE A 250 -14.77 -9.23 3.50
C PHE A 250 -14.28 -8.73 4.86
N GLU A 251 -14.96 -9.11 5.93
CA GLU A 251 -14.62 -8.72 7.31
C GLU A 251 -14.71 -9.92 8.27
N LEU A 252 -13.83 -9.90 9.26
CA LEU A 252 -13.84 -10.72 10.46
C LEU A 252 -13.97 -9.75 11.65
N LYS A 253 -14.87 -10.05 12.59
CA LYS A 253 -15.15 -9.20 13.74
C LYS A 253 -15.07 -9.98 15.03
N ASN A 254 -14.45 -9.40 16.04
CA ASN A 254 -14.27 -9.96 17.37
C ASN A 254 -13.63 -11.36 17.34
N GLU A 255 -12.61 -11.53 16.50
CA GLU A 255 -11.88 -12.79 16.33
C GLU A 255 -10.59 -12.81 17.17
N GLN A 256 -10.09 -14.01 17.48
CA GLN A 256 -8.80 -14.17 18.19
C GLN A 256 -7.60 -13.96 17.26
N SER A 257 -7.80 -14.08 15.95
CA SER A 257 -6.78 -13.87 14.92
C SER A 257 -7.18 -12.74 13.96
N TYR A 258 -6.21 -12.22 13.21
CA TYR A 258 -6.41 -11.17 12.22
C TYR A 258 -5.80 -11.58 10.88
N LEU A 259 -6.32 -11.00 9.79
CA LEU A 259 -5.79 -11.23 8.43
C LEU A 259 -4.39 -10.62 8.27
N THR A 260 -3.40 -11.40 7.85
CA THR A 260 -1.99 -10.99 7.76
C THR A 260 -1.50 -10.81 6.33
N LYS A 261 -1.72 -11.80 5.45
CA LYS A 261 -1.22 -11.84 4.07
C LYS A 261 -2.34 -12.17 3.12
N ILE A 262 -2.22 -11.71 1.88
CA ILE A 262 -3.25 -11.88 0.86
C ILE A 262 -2.62 -12.15 -0.49
N VAL A 263 -3.22 -13.08 -1.23
CA VAL A 263 -2.96 -13.32 -2.65
C VAL A 263 -4.29 -13.49 -3.38
N ALA A 264 -4.32 -13.13 -4.64
CA ALA A 264 -5.51 -13.28 -5.46
C ALA A 264 -5.14 -13.71 -6.89
N ASP A 265 -6.08 -14.37 -7.56
CA ASP A 265 -5.98 -14.73 -8.96
C ASP A 265 -7.32 -14.58 -9.67
N LYS A 266 -7.27 -14.29 -10.97
CA LYS A 266 -8.44 -14.19 -11.84
C LYS A 266 -8.59 -15.46 -12.66
N ILE A 267 -9.79 -16.01 -12.65
CA ILE A 267 -10.09 -17.28 -13.29
C ILE A 267 -11.29 -17.07 -14.20
N SER A 268 -11.09 -17.41 -15.48
CA SER A 268 -12.14 -17.46 -16.49
C SER A 268 -12.39 -18.92 -16.83
N LYS A 269 -13.61 -19.41 -16.60
CA LYS A 269 -14.00 -20.78 -16.95
C LYS A 269 -15.26 -20.78 -17.80
N SER A 270 -15.28 -21.65 -18.81
CA SER A 270 -16.51 -21.96 -19.53
C SER A 270 -17.25 -23.08 -18.79
N VAL A 271 -18.41 -22.76 -18.23
CA VAL A 271 -19.28 -23.71 -17.56
C VAL A 271 -20.65 -23.56 -18.17
N CYS A 272 -21.29 -24.67 -18.57
CA CYS A 272 -22.64 -24.61 -19.12
C CYS A 272 -22.78 -23.74 -20.38
N GLY A 273 -21.72 -23.62 -21.18
CA GLY A 273 -21.68 -22.72 -22.34
C GLY A 273 -21.55 -21.23 -22.01
N ASN A 274 -21.53 -20.85 -20.73
CA ASN A 274 -21.30 -19.49 -20.27
C ASN A 274 -19.84 -19.32 -19.86
N VAL A 275 -19.23 -18.21 -20.27
CA VAL A 275 -17.92 -17.80 -19.74
C VAL A 275 -18.17 -17.06 -18.44
N VAL A 276 -17.58 -17.55 -17.37
CA VAL A 276 -17.68 -16.99 -16.03
C VAL A 276 -16.31 -16.49 -15.60
N ASP A 277 -16.25 -15.21 -15.26
CA ASP A 277 -15.07 -14.56 -14.68
C ASP A 277 -15.25 -14.41 -13.17
N LEU A 278 -14.29 -14.93 -12.42
CA LEU A 278 -14.26 -14.85 -10.97
C LEU A 278 -12.85 -14.52 -10.48
N THR A 279 -12.78 -13.78 -9.38
CA THR A 279 -11.54 -13.56 -8.64
C THR A 279 -11.57 -14.46 -7.41
N VAL A 280 -10.51 -15.23 -7.20
CA VAL A 280 -10.32 -16.00 -5.97
C VAL A 280 -9.26 -15.34 -5.12
N ILE A 281 -9.63 -15.06 -3.90
CA ILE A 281 -8.81 -14.36 -2.91
C ILE A 281 -8.51 -15.36 -1.79
N TYR A 282 -7.24 -15.45 -1.42
CA TYR A 282 -6.77 -16.22 -0.28
C TYR A 282 -6.15 -15.26 0.73
N ALA A 283 -6.72 -15.19 1.93
CA ALA A 283 -6.21 -14.37 3.02
C ALA A 283 -5.75 -15.26 4.18
N GLY A 284 -4.48 -15.16 4.56
CA GLY A 284 -3.89 -15.87 5.69
C GLY A 284 -4.09 -15.10 7.00
N THR A 285 -3.97 -15.79 8.15
CA THR A 285 -4.12 -15.19 9.48
C THR A 285 -2.86 -15.30 10.35
N SER A 286 -2.92 -14.58 11.48
CA SER A 286 -1.93 -14.65 12.56
C SER A 286 -1.91 -15.99 13.30
N GLN A 287 -2.91 -16.86 13.09
CA GLN A 287 -3.01 -18.20 13.67
C GLN A 287 -3.01 -19.29 12.59
N GLY A 288 -2.37 -19.08 11.44
CA GLY A 288 -2.12 -20.15 10.48
C GLY A 288 -3.30 -20.58 9.60
N GLU A 289 -4.45 -19.92 9.71
CA GLU A 289 -5.65 -20.20 8.93
C GLU A 289 -5.60 -19.48 7.57
N VAL A 290 -6.27 -20.05 6.57
CA VAL A 290 -6.46 -19.41 5.26
C VAL A 290 -7.95 -19.36 4.94
N TYR A 291 -8.43 -18.15 4.69
CA TYR A 291 -9.77 -17.85 4.21
C TYR A 291 -9.75 -17.78 2.68
N LYS A 292 -10.59 -18.59 2.04
CA LYS A 292 -10.77 -18.60 0.59
C LYS A 292 -12.08 -17.93 0.23
N ILE A 293 -11.99 -16.80 -0.45
CA ILE A 293 -13.11 -15.93 -0.80
C ILE A 293 -13.24 -15.87 -2.32
N ILE A 294 -14.46 -15.96 -2.82
CA ILE A 294 -14.78 -15.82 -4.25
C ILE A 294 -15.45 -14.47 -4.44
N GLN A 295 -14.97 -13.71 -5.42
CA GLN A 295 -15.53 -12.44 -5.83
C GLN A 295 -15.97 -12.52 -7.30
N TRP A 296 -17.17 -12.03 -7.62
CA TRP A 296 -17.66 -11.91 -8.99
C TRP A 296 -18.52 -10.66 -9.14
N THR A 297 -18.97 -10.39 -10.36
CA THR A 297 -19.90 -9.30 -10.66
C THR A 297 -21.24 -9.86 -11.09
N GLU A 298 -22.32 -9.38 -10.48
CA GLU A 298 -23.70 -9.72 -10.81
C GLU A 298 -24.49 -8.42 -10.95
N GLN A 299 -25.14 -8.21 -12.10
CA GLN A 299 -25.92 -7.00 -12.41
C GLN A 299 -25.15 -5.68 -12.14
N GLY A 300 -23.85 -5.67 -12.43
CA GLY A 300 -22.97 -4.51 -12.22
C GLY A 300 -22.54 -4.29 -10.76
N LYS A 301 -22.97 -5.14 -9.82
CA LYS A 301 -22.54 -5.10 -8.42
C LYS A 301 -21.48 -6.16 -8.16
N ILE A 302 -20.50 -5.81 -7.33
CA ILE A 302 -19.50 -6.77 -6.86
C ILE A 302 -20.11 -7.56 -5.71
N ILE A 303 -19.99 -8.87 -5.78
CA ILE A 303 -20.42 -9.80 -4.74
C ILE A 303 -19.19 -10.59 -4.29
N THR A 304 -19.10 -10.80 -2.98
CA THR A 304 -18.11 -11.65 -2.34
C THR A 304 -18.80 -12.75 -1.53
N LYS A 305 -18.16 -13.93 -1.50
CA LYS A 305 -18.63 -15.05 -0.69
C LYS A 305 -17.44 -15.81 -0.11
N LEU A 306 -17.49 -16.06 1.20
CA LEU A 306 -16.57 -17.01 1.83
C LEU A 306 -16.90 -18.42 1.32
N GLN A 307 -15.92 -19.05 0.68
CA GLN A 307 -16.07 -20.39 0.13
C GLN A 307 -15.53 -21.46 1.08
N ASP A 308 -14.40 -21.18 1.73
CA ASP A 308 -13.74 -22.16 2.60
C ASP A 308 -12.84 -21.46 3.61
N LYS A 309 -12.60 -22.14 4.73
CA LYS A 309 -11.68 -21.76 5.80
C LYS A 309 -10.95 -23.02 6.25
N PHE A 310 -9.62 -23.01 6.17
CA PHE A 310 -8.83 -24.19 6.54
C PHE A 310 -7.51 -23.84 7.22
N GLN A 311 -7.06 -24.73 8.10
CA GLN A 311 -5.77 -24.61 8.79
C GLN A 311 -4.62 -24.96 7.84
N ALA A 312 -3.91 -23.96 7.33
CA ALA A 312 -2.77 -24.17 6.44
C ALA A 312 -1.48 -24.45 7.24
N ILE A 313 -1.23 -23.66 8.27
CA ILE A 313 -0.06 -23.70 9.15
C ILE A 313 -0.56 -23.97 10.59
N PRO A 314 0.19 -24.55 11.53
CA PRO A 314 -0.29 -24.69 12.92
C PRO A 314 -0.77 -23.38 13.57
N GLU A 315 -1.68 -23.49 14.53
CA GLU A 315 -2.37 -22.36 15.17
C GLU A 315 -1.43 -21.40 15.93
N ASP A 316 -0.28 -21.90 16.40
CA ASP A 316 0.76 -21.13 17.08
C ASP A 316 1.68 -20.34 16.12
N GLU A 317 1.42 -20.37 14.82
CA GLU A 317 2.29 -19.83 13.79
C GLU A 317 1.55 -18.86 12.84
N GLU A 318 1.99 -17.61 12.85
CA GLU A 318 1.53 -16.59 11.91
C GLU A 318 1.96 -16.90 10.46
N ILE A 319 1.03 -16.68 9.52
CA ILE A 319 1.34 -16.66 8.09
C ILE A 319 2.07 -15.35 7.76
N LYS A 320 3.35 -15.47 7.41
CA LYS A 320 4.25 -14.35 7.14
C LYS A 320 4.45 -14.06 5.66
N ALA A 321 4.24 -15.04 4.79
CA ALA A 321 4.28 -14.82 3.34
C ALA A 321 3.29 -15.75 2.63
N MET A 322 2.73 -15.25 1.53
CA MET A 322 1.88 -16.01 0.64
C MET A 322 2.23 -15.67 -0.80
N GLU A 323 2.24 -16.68 -1.66
CA GLU A 323 2.39 -16.53 -3.11
C GLU A 323 1.41 -17.43 -3.86
N ILE A 324 1.06 -17.06 -5.08
CA ILE A 324 0.10 -17.79 -5.91
C ILE A 324 0.68 -18.08 -7.29
N SER A 325 0.45 -19.29 -7.77
CA SER A 325 0.85 -19.71 -9.12
C SER A 325 -0.32 -20.28 -9.87
N SER A 326 -0.87 -19.51 -10.80
CA SER A 326 -1.89 -19.98 -11.75
C SER A 326 -1.35 -21.14 -12.60
N LYS A 327 -0.04 -21.13 -12.94
CA LYS A 327 0.59 -22.21 -13.71
C LYS A 327 0.57 -23.54 -12.96
N HIS A 328 0.83 -23.51 -11.65
CA HIS A 328 0.86 -24.71 -10.82
C HIS A 328 -0.46 -24.96 -10.09
N GLN A 329 -1.48 -24.15 -10.35
CA GLN A 329 -2.78 -24.22 -9.68
C GLN A 329 -2.62 -24.35 -8.16
N SER A 330 -1.73 -23.55 -7.57
CA SER A 330 -1.32 -23.68 -6.16
C SER A 330 -1.07 -22.34 -5.51
N ILE A 331 -1.40 -22.25 -4.22
CA ILE A 331 -0.87 -21.22 -3.32
C ILE A 331 0.27 -21.81 -2.49
N TYR A 332 1.20 -20.95 -2.11
CA TYR A 332 2.31 -21.24 -1.22
C TYR A 332 2.14 -20.37 0.02
N VAL A 333 2.13 -20.97 1.19
CA VAL A 333 1.91 -20.30 2.47
C VAL A 333 3.11 -20.58 3.36
N ALA A 334 3.68 -19.55 3.96
CA ALA A 334 4.89 -19.66 4.76
C ALA A 334 4.73 -19.03 6.15
N SER A 335 5.27 -19.70 7.15
CA SER A 335 5.53 -19.18 8.49
C SER A 335 7.04 -18.99 8.70
N ALA A 336 7.44 -18.59 9.89
CA ALA A 336 8.86 -18.56 10.25
C ALA A 336 9.54 -19.95 10.25
N ARG A 337 8.77 -21.05 10.32
CA ARG A 337 9.29 -22.41 10.51
C ARG A 337 9.07 -23.32 9.30
N ARG A 338 8.12 -23.01 8.43
CA ARG A 338 7.72 -23.93 7.35
C ARG A 338 7.11 -23.21 6.15
N VAL A 339 7.11 -23.92 5.03
CA VAL A 339 6.38 -23.56 3.81
C VAL A 339 5.47 -24.72 3.44
N LYS A 340 4.22 -24.43 3.06
CA LYS A 340 3.29 -25.41 2.51
C LYS A 340 2.78 -24.97 1.16
N GLN A 341 2.67 -25.92 0.24
CA GLN A 341 1.96 -25.78 -1.02
C GLN A 341 0.55 -26.34 -0.87
N ILE A 342 -0.45 -25.60 -1.34
CA ILE A 342 -1.87 -25.96 -1.25
C ILE A 342 -2.50 -25.79 -2.63
N ASN A 343 -3.18 -26.82 -3.11
CA ASN A 343 -3.81 -26.81 -4.43
C ASN A 343 -5.03 -25.88 -4.48
N MET A 344 -5.09 -25.04 -5.52
CA MET A 344 -6.25 -24.24 -5.85
C MET A 344 -7.31 -25.13 -6.50
N LYS A 345 -8.31 -25.56 -5.73
CA LYS A 345 -9.45 -26.31 -6.27
C LYS A 345 -10.65 -25.38 -6.47
N ILE A 346 -11.14 -25.26 -7.69
CA ILE A 346 -12.45 -24.64 -7.98
C ILE A 346 -13.23 -25.64 -8.81
N SER A 347 -14.20 -26.28 -8.16
CA SER A 347 -15.10 -27.24 -8.81
C SER A 347 -16.08 -26.51 -9.72
N GLU A 348 -16.51 -27.19 -10.78
CA GLU A 348 -17.58 -26.69 -11.64
C GLU A 348 -18.90 -26.59 -10.86
N ASP A 349 -19.17 -27.52 -9.93
CA ASP A 349 -20.37 -27.49 -9.09
C ASP A 349 -20.47 -26.20 -8.25
N LEU A 350 -19.33 -25.70 -7.77
CA LEU A 350 -19.29 -24.41 -7.09
C LEU A 350 -19.71 -23.29 -8.04
N ILE A 351 -19.17 -23.26 -9.26
CA ILE A 351 -19.50 -22.22 -10.25
C ILE A 351 -20.98 -22.32 -10.63
N LYS A 352 -21.50 -23.52 -10.85
CA LYS A 352 -22.93 -23.74 -11.14
C LYS A 352 -23.81 -23.21 -10.01
N SER A 353 -23.44 -23.49 -8.76
CA SER A 353 -24.16 -23.00 -7.58
C SER A 353 -24.09 -21.47 -7.44
N LEU A 354 -22.94 -20.85 -7.68
CA LEU A 354 -22.77 -19.39 -7.57
C LEU A 354 -23.59 -18.64 -8.62
N PHE A 355 -23.68 -19.18 -9.83
CA PHE A 355 -24.34 -18.53 -10.98
C PHE A 355 -25.72 -19.12 -11.30
N ASN A 356 -26.28 -19.98 -10.42
CA ASN A 356 -27.56 -20.66 -10.61
C ASN A 356 -27.71 -21.36 -11.98
N LEU A 357 -26.63 -21.99 -12.47
CA LEU A 357 -26.61 -22.71 -13.74
C LEU A 357 -27.26 -24.10 -13.56
N LYS A 358 -28.14 -24.49 -14.49
CA LYS A 358 -28.98 -25.71 -14.39
C LYS A 358 -28.49 -26.91 -15.21
N CYS A 359 -27.31 -26.82 -15.79
CA CYS A 359 -26.53 -27.95 -16.26
C CYS A 359 -25.39 -28.20 -15.28
#